data_AF-A0A813GRV1-F1
#
_entry.id   AF-A0A813GRV1-F1
#
_cell.length_a   1.000
_cell.length_b   1.000
_cell.length_c   1.000
_cell.angle_alpha   90.00
_cell.angle_beta   90.00
_cell.angle_gamma   90.00
#
_symmetry.space_group_name_H-M   'P 1'
#
loop_
_entity.id
_entity.type
_entity.pdbx_description
1 polymer ?
#
loop_
_entity_poly.entity_id
_entity_poly.type
_entity_poly.pdbx_seq_one_letter_code
_entity_poly.pdbx_strand_id
1 'polypeptide(L)'
;MGVDRILASSEQELKAQSAKYIAEKIKGFQESHSGNFILGLSGTNGQARRSRAQEVFEALGRRDEVDWTRVRVFLVDERYGVKLEEDSNLWLVRNSLLKSLAASGVKFPEEHLLAPLGLTPA
;
A
#
# COMPACT_ATOMS: atom_id res chain seq x y z
N MET A 1 24.60 4.30 -0.29
CA MET A 1 23.15 4.34 -0.03
C MET A 1 22.96 4.80 1.41
N GLY A 2 22.20 5.87 1.63
CA GLY A 2 21.85 6.34 2.97
C GLY A 2 20.60 5.62 3.50
N VAL A 3 20.43 5.61 4.83
CA VAL A 3 19.19 5.16 5.47
C VAL A 3 18.45 6.40 5.95
N ASP A 4 17.29 6.67 5.33
CA ASP A 4 16.37 7.71 5.82
C ASP A 4 15.67 7.18 7.08
N ARG A 5 15.52 8.02 8.11
CA ARG A 5 14.85 7.68 9.36
C ARG A 5 13.64 8.57 9.58
N ILE A 6 12.52 7.95 9.95
CA ILE A 6 11.30 8.65 10.34
C ILE A 6 11.31 8.79 11.86
N LEU A 7 11.26 10.03 12.37
CA LEU A 7 11.27 10.33 13.79
C LEU A 7 9.85 10.70 14.24
N ALA A 8 9.28 9.89 15.12
CA ALA A 8 7.93 10.08 15.63
C ALA A 8 7.90 9.92 17.15
N SER A 9 7.08 10.73 17.81
CA SER A 9 6.86 10.73 19.26
C SER A 9 5.74 9.76 19.69
N SER A 10 4.95 9.26 18.73
CA SER A 10 3.86 8.31 18.97
C SER A 10 3.68 7.37 17.79
N GLU A 11 2.97 6.26 18.01
CA GLU A 11 2.61 5.36 16.90
C GLU A 11 1.73 6.04 15.85
N GLN A 12 0.81 6.90 16.26
CA GLN A 12 -0.08 7.61 15.33
C GLN A 12 0.72 8.57 14.45
N GLU A 13 1.67 9.30 15.05
CA GLU A 13 2.59 10.15 14.29
C GLU A 13 3.47 9.33 13.35
N LEU A 14 3.99 8.18 13.80
CA LEU A 14 4.80 7.31 12.96
C LEU A 14 4.05 6.85 11.71
N LYS A 15 2.76 6.48 11.85
CA LYS A 15 1.91 6.05 10.73
C LYS A 15 1.67 7.20 9.76
N ALA A 16 1.31 8.38 10.27
CA ALA A 16 1.06 9.56 9.47
C ALA A 16 2.31 10.03 8.70
N GLN A 17 3.47 10.05 9.37
CA GLN A 17 4.74 10.39 8.75
C GLN A 17 5.21 9.31 7.76
N SER A 18 4.98 8.03 8.03
CA SER A 18 5.29 6.94 7.09
C SER A 18 4.50 7.09 5.79
N ALA A 19 3.18 7.31 5.88
CA ALA A 19 2.35 7.54 4.70
C ALA A 19 2.78 8.79 3.94
N LYS A 20 3.09 9.90 4.64
CA LYS A 20 3.61 11.13 4.04
C LYS A 20 4.92 10.88 3.28
N TYR A 21 5.89 10.24 3.94
CA TYR A 21 7.19 9.94 3.34
C TYR A 21 7.06 9.08 2.08
N ILE A 22 6.24 8.02 2.13
CA ILE A 22 5.98 7.16 0.97
C ILE A 22 5.35 7.96 -0.18
N ALA A 23 4.34 8.78 0.11
CA ALA A 23 3.69 9.62 -0.90
C ALA A 23 4.66 10.64 -1.53
N GLU A 24 5.51 11.29 -0.73
CA GLU A 24 6.54 12.22 -1.24
C GLU A 24 7.55 11.52 -2.16
N LYS A 25 7.99 10.30 -1.81
CA LYS A 25 8.88 9.52 -2.68
C LYS A 25 8.21 9.09 -3.98
N ILE A 26 6.94 8.67 -3.91
CA ILE A 26 6.15 8.34 -5.10
C ILE A 26 6.00 9.57 -5.99
N LYS A 27 5.57 10.69 -5.41
CA LYS A 27 5.37 11.96 -6.14
C LYS A 27 6.67 12.42 -6.81
N GLY A 28 7.78 12.47 -6.07
CA GLY A 28 9.07 12.86 -6.64
C GLY A 28 9.53 11.92 -7.78
N PHE A 29 9.21 10.63 -7.69
CA PHE A 29 9.42 9.71 -8.80
C PHE A 29 8.52 10.03 -10.00
N GLN A 30 7.23 10.29 -9.77
CA GLN A 30 6.25 10.62 -10.80
C GLN A 30 6.51 11.95 -11.52
N GLU A 31 7.14 12.92 -10.82
CA GLU A 31 7.57 14.20 -11.38
C GLU A 31 8.83 14.06 -12.26
N SER A 32 9.73 13.14 -11.90
CA SER A 32 11.01 12.95 -12.60
C SER A 32 10.96 11.93 -13.73
N HIS A 33 9.98 11.01 -13.72
CA HIS A 33 9.85 9.95 -14.71
C HIS A 33 8.45 9.98 -15.30
N SER A 34 8.35 9.87 -16.63
CA SER A 34 7.07 9.63 -17.31
C SER A 34 6.78 8.13 -17.37
N GLY A 35 5.51 7.75 -17.19
CA GLY A 35 5.05 6.37 -17.34
C GLY A 35 4.62 5.70 -16.04
N ASN A 36 4.30 4.41 -16.16
CA ASN A 36 3.83 3.58 -15.06
C ASN A 36 5.01 3.00 -14.28
N PHE A 37 4.82 2.75 -12.98
CA PHE A 37 5.82 2.07 -12.15
C PHE A 37 5.15 1.10 -11.17
N ILE A 38 5.98 0.27 -10.54
CA ILE A 38 5.52 -0.78 -9.65
C ILE A 38 5.86 -0.42 -8.20
N LEU A 39 4.86 -0.49 -7.33
CA LEU A 39 4.97 -0.41 -5.88
C LEU A 39 4.82 -1.83 -5.29
N GLY A 40 5.91 -2.35 -4.75
CA GLY A 40 5.88 -3.60 -3.98
C GLY A 40 5.34 -3.36 -2.57
N LEU A 41 4.25 -4.04 -2.22
CA LEU A 41 3.69 -4.03 -0.87
C LEU A 41 3.92 -5.38 -0.21
N SER A 42 4.49 -5.37 0.98
CA SER A 42 4.63 -6.55 1.83
C SER A 42 3.62 -6.50 2.96
N GLY A 43 3.01 -7.63 3.26
CA GLY A 43 2.36 -7.79 4.56
C GLY A 43 3.41 -7.94 5.66
N THR A 44 2.96 -7.85 6.91
CA THR A 44 3.81 -8.16 8.07
C THR A 44 3.21 -9.30 8.86
N ASN A 45 4.07 -10.15 9.43
CA ASN A 45 3.65 -11.21 10.32
C ASN A 45 3.31 -10.68 11.72
N GLY A 46 2.28 -11.27 12.34
CA GLY A 46 1.77 -10.87 13.65
C GLY A 46 0.70 -9.78 13.57
N GLN A 47 -0.36 -9.95 14.36
CA GLN A 47 -1.56 -9.09 14.33
C GLN A 47 -1.24 -7.60 14.55
N ALA A 48 -0.38 -7.28 15.51
CA ALA A 48 0.00 -5.90 15.81
C ALA A 48 0.74 -5.22 14.65
N ARG A 49 1.69 -5.93 14.00
CA ARG A 49 2.43 -5.36 12.86
C ARG A 49 1.50 -5.19 11.66
N ARG A 50 0.60 -6.16 11.44
CA ARG A 50 -0.35 -6.17 10.34
C ARG A 50 -1.34 -5.02 10.45
N SER A 51 -1.87 -4.79 11.65
CA SER A 51 -2.72 -3.62 11.95
C SER A 51 -1.98 -2.29 11.69
N ARG A 52 -0.70 -2.18 12.06
CA ARG A 52 0.09 -0.98 11.74
C ARG A 52 0.28 -0.79 10.23
N ALA A 53 0.57 -1.86 9.48
CA ALA A 53 0.67 -1.79 8.03
C ALA A 53 -0.66 -1.37 7.39
N GLN A 54 -1.78 -1.91 7.88
CA GLN A 54 -3.12 -1.52 7.47
C GLN A 54 -3.34 -0.01 7.63
N GLU A 55 -3.04 0.55 8.80
CA GLU A 55 -3.22 1.97 9.06
C GLU A 55 -2.31 2.86 8.20
N VAL A 56 -1.08 2.43 7.91
CA VAL A 56 -0.18 3.15 6.98
C VAL A 56 -0.77 3.14 5.57
N PHE A 57 -1.29 2.00 5.10
CA PHE A 57 -1.92 1.87 3.79
C PHE A 57 -3.20 2.68 3.68
N GLU A 58 -4.03 2.71 4.72
CA GLU A 58 -5.20 3.57 4.80
C GLU A 58 -4.82 5.05 4.73
N ALA A 59 -3.82 5.47 5.51
CA ALA A 59 -3.34 6.86 5.51
C ALA A 59 -2.70 7.24 4.16
N LEU A 60 -2.02 6.30 3.49
CA LEU A 60 -1.45 6.49 2.16
C LEU A 60 -2.54 6.62 1.09
N GLY A 61 -3.60 5.81 1.16
CA GLY A 61 -4.73 5.88 0.22
C GLY A 61 -5.55 7.17 0.30
N ARG A 62 -5.38 7.97 1.37
CA ARG A 62 -6.00 9.28 1.53
C ARG A 62 -5.14 10.44 1.00
N ARG A 63 -3.94 10.15 0.49
CA ARG A 63 -3.02 11.15 -0.08
C ARG A 63 -3.45 11.49 -1.51
N ASP A 64 -3.69 12.77 -1.76
CA ASP A 64 -4.16 13.31 -3.04
C ASP A 64 -2.99 13.68 -3.96
N GLU A 65 -1.77 13.76 -3.42
CA GLU A 65 -0.57 14.11 -4.17
C GLU A 65 0.00 12.99 -5.05
N VAL A 66 -0.54 11.77 -4.96
CA VAL A 66 -0.11 10.59 -5.73
C VAL A 66 -1.05 10.34 -6.90
N ASP A 67 -0.50 10.27 -8.11
CA ASP A 67 -1.27 9.84 -9.29
C ASP A 67 -1.36 8.31 -9.35
N TRP A 68 -2.40 7.75 -8.73
CA TRP A 68 -2.62 6.30 -8.66
C TRP A 68 -2.92 5.65 -10.01
N THR A 69 -3.24 6.41 -11.06
CA THR A 69 -3.43 5.85 -12.41
C THR A 69 -2.13 5.35 -13.03
N ARG A 70 -0.99 5.78 -12.49
CA ARG A 70 0.35 5.37 -12.93
C ARG A 70 1.00 4.33 -12.03
N VAL A 71 0.32 3.93 -10.96
CA VAL A 71 0.84 2.98 -9.97
C VAL A 71 0.30 1.60 -10.27
N ARG A 72 1.19 0.62 -10.37
CA ARG A 72 0.87 -0.81 -10.31
C ARG A 72 1.32 -1.34 -8.96
N VAL A 73 0.47 -2.11 -8.30
CA VAL A 73 0.76 -2.69 -6.99
C VAL A 73 1.10 -4.16 -7.17
N PHE A 74 2.21 -4.61 -6.60
CA PHE A 74 2.60 -6.01 -6.54
C PHE A 74 2.75 -6.44 -5.08
N LEU A 75 2.33 -7.68 -4.76
CA LEU A 75 2.54 -8.26 -3.44
C LEU A 75 3.93 -8.90 -3.37
N VAL A 76 4.82 -8.35 -2.54
CA VAL A 76 6.19 -8.88 -2.34
C VAL A 76 6.15 -10.32 -1.85
N ASP A 77 5.21 -10.61 -0.97
CA ASP A 77 4.92 -11.91 -0.43
C ASP A 77 3.40 -12.11 -0.30
N GLU A 78 2.96 -13.36 -0.32
CA GLU A 78 1.59 -13.74 -0.03
C GLU A 78 1.59 -15.10 0.69
N ARG A 79 0.60 -15.30 1.55
CA ARG A 79 0.39 -16.54 2.29
C ARG A 79 -0.52 -17.46 1.49
N TYR A 80 0.04 -18.57 1.03
CA TYR A 80 -0.74 -19.61 0.38
C TYR A 80 -1.49 -20.47 1.42
N GLY A 81 -2.76 -20.80 1.14
CA GLY A 81 -3.56 -21.69 1.99
C GLY A 81 -3.98 -21.08 3.33
N VAL A 82 -4.20 -19.76 3.40
CA VAL A 82 -4.75 -19.12 4.60
C VAL A 82 -6.14 -19.67 4.93
N LYS A 83 -6.43 -19.84 6.22
CA LYS A 83 -7.75 -20.32 6.69
C LYS A 83 -8.79 -19.20 6.71
N LEU A 84 -8.35 -17.97 6.96
CA LEU A 84 -9.16 -16.76 6.98
C LEU A 84 -8.65 -15.82 5.91
N GLU A 85 -9.57 -15.21 5.16
CA GLU A 85 -9.20 -14.23 4.12
C GLU A 85 -8.41 -13.05 4.71
N GLU A 86 -8.71 -12.66 5.95
CA GLU A 86 -8.06 -11.56 6.67
C GLU A 86 -6.54 -11.76 6.86
N ASP A 87 -6.07 -13.01 6.78
CA ASP A 87 -4.66 -13.35 6.86
C ASP A 87 -3.92 -13.15 5.53
N SER A 88 -4.62 -12.97 4.40
CA SER A 88 -4.03 -12.75 3.06
C SER A 88 -3.55 -11.31 2.86
N ASN A 89 -2.35 -11.12 2.34
CA ASN A 89 -1.81 -9.80 2.02
C ASN A 89 -2.63 -9.08 0.94
N LEU A 90 -3.21 -9.82 0.00
CA LEU A 90 -4.19 -9.30 -0.96
C LEU A 90 -5.40 -8.70 -0.25
N TRP A 91 -5.98 -9.43 0.71
CA TRP A 91 -7.08 -8.91 1.51
C TRP A 91 -6.68 -7.63 2.25
N LEU A 92 -5.49 -7.60 2.86
CA LEU A 92 -4.96 -6.43 3.55
C LEU A 92 -4.90 -5.22 2.62
N VAL A 93 -4.31 -5.35 1.44
CA VAL A 93 -4.17 -4.24 0.47
C VAL A 93 -5.54 -3.76 -0.01
N ARG A 94 -6.47 -4.69 -0.31
CA ARG A 94 -7.83 -4.33 -0.72
C ARG A 94 -8.58 -3.58 0.38
N ASN A 95 -8.56 -4.08 1.61
CA ASN A 95 -9.31 -3.52 2.72
C ASN A 95 -8.69 -2.29 3.38
N SER A 96 -7.45 -1.93 3.01
CA SER A 96 -6.79 -0.72 3.49
C SER A 96 -6.58 0.30 2.38
N LEU A 97 -5.55 0.11 1.54
CA LEU A 97 -5.17 1.04 0.50
C LEU A 97 -6.29 1.26 -0.52
N LEU A 98 -6.76 0.19 -1.18
CA LEU A 98 -7.72 0.33 -2.27
C LEU A 98 -9.08 0.82 -1.78
N LYS A 99 -9.52 0.35 -0.60
CA LYS A 99 -10.73 0.86 0.07
C LYS A 99 -10.61 2.36 0.38
N SER A 100 -9.46 2.81 0.86
CA SER A 100 -9.22 4.24 1.15
C SER A 100 -9.16 5.08 -0.12
N LEU A 101 -8.54 4.58 -1.19
CA LEU A 101 -8.56 5.23 -2.51
C LEU A 101 -9.98 5.40 -3.04
N ALA A 102 -10.78 4.33 -2.99
CA ALA A 102 -12.18 4.37 -3.40
C ALA A 102 -12.98 5.38 -2.57
N ALA A 103 -12.75 5.44 -1.24
CA ALA A 103 -13.39 6.41 -0.36
C ALA A 103 -13.00 7.86 -0.68
N SER A 104 -11.79 8.09 -1.20
CA SER A 104 -11.31 9.37 -1.72
C SER A 104 -11.72 9.64 -3.18
N GLY A 105 -12.56 8.80 -3.79
CA GLY A 105 -13.04 8.96 -5.16
C GLY A 105 -12.04 8.51 -6.24
N VAL A 106 -10.93 7.89 -5.86
CA VAL A 106 -9.92 7.37 -6.80
C VAL A 106 -10.29 5.94 -7.20
N LYS A 107 -10.55 5.74 -8.50
CA LYS A 107 -10.77 4.40 -9.07
C LYS A 107 -9.42 3.77 -9.41
N PHE A 108 -8.99 2.80 -8.60
CA PHE A 108 -7.81 2.00 -8.89
C PHE A 108 -8.15 0.87 -9.90
N PRO A 109 -7.48 0.80 -11.06
CA PRO A 109 -7.73 -0.26 -12.04
C PRO A 109 -7.35 -1.64 -11.50
N GLU A 110 -8.19 -2.65 -11.70
CA GLU A 110 -7.94 -4.00 -11.17
C GLU A 110 -6.72 -4.65 -11.83
N GLU A 111 -6.49 -4.35 -13.12
CA GLU A 111 -5.31 -4.78 -13.87
C GLU A 111 -3.99 -4.17 -13.35
N HIS A 112 -4.06 -3.17 -12.48
CA HIS A 112 -2.90 -2.60 -11.80
C HIS A 112 -2.57 -3.33 -10.49
N LEU A 113 -3.43 -4.24 -10.02
CA LEU A 113 -3.16 -5.10 -8.86
C LEU A 113 -2.59 -6.45 -9.33
N LEU A 114 -1.27 -6.60 -9.21
CA LEU A 114 -0.53 -7.80 -9.57
C LEU A 114 -0.51 -8.78 -8.39
N ALA A 115 -1.59 -9.57 -8.27
CA ALA A 115 -1.71 -10.64 -7.28
C ALA A 115 -1.20 -11.99 -7.82
N PRO A 116 -0.74 -12.92 -6.96
CA PRO A 116 -0.42 -14.28 -7.38
C PRO A 116 -1.62 -14.98 -8.03
N LEU A 117 -1.36 -15.77 -9.06
CA LEU A 117 -2.39 -16.50 -9.81
C LEU A 117 -3.20 -17.44 -8.88
N GLY A 118 -4.53 -17.44 -9.05
CA GLY A 118 -5.46 -18.27 -8.27
C GLY A 118 -6.05 -17.62 -7.01
N LEU A 119 -5.81 -16.32 -6.79
CA LEU A 119 -6.33 -15.56 -5.64
C LEU A 119 -7.28 -14.41 -6.02
N THR A 120 -7.50 -14.15 -7.31
CA THR A 120 -8.50 -13.20 -7.80
C THR A 120 -9.83 -13.92 -8.03
N PRO A 121 -10.97 -13.38 -7.55
CA PRO A 121 -12.27 -13.94 -7.91
C PRO A 121 -12.45 -13.85 -9.44
N ALA A 122 -13.04 -14.91 -10.02
CA ALA A 122 -13.36 -15.00 -11.44
C ALA A 122 -14.39 -13.95 -11.88
#